data_AF-A0A2E0N8I1-F1
#
_entry.id   AF-A0A2E0N8I1-F1
#
_cell.length_a   1.000
_cell.length_b   1.000
_cell.length_c   1.000
_cell.angle_alpha   90.00
_cell.angle_beta   90.00
_cell.angle_gamma   90.00
#
_symmetry.space_group_name_H-M   'P 1'
#
loop_
_entity.id
_entity.type
_entity.pdbx_description
1 polymer ?
#
loop_
_entity_poly.entity_id
_entity_poly.type
_entity_poly.pdbx_seq_one_letter_code
_entity_poly.pdbx_strand_id
1 'polypeptide(L)'
;MSDEEFFNNEDSYRFFQLVHMFQRTVMMNLGLMEYEGERFYDLNEAKEGIELLRMLQKKTAGNLDDKETKILSGVISEVQMAFVSAPEREVEYNKNKEEEEKIKQAFTNPKDGPAETILEEE
;
A
#
# COMPACT_ATOMS: atom_id res chain seq x y z
N MET A 1 -1.76 20.41 18.05
CA MET A 1 -1.63 19.43 19.14
C MET A 1 -0.23 18.89 19.05
N SER A 2 0.59 19.08 20.08
CA SER A 2 1.92 18.46 20.13
C SER A 2 1.76 16.95 20.30
N ASP A 3 2.71 16.15 19.80
CA ASP A 3 2.70 14.69 19.94
C ASP A 3 2.58 14.24 21.41
N GLU A 4 3.02 15.10 22.35
CA GLU A 4 2.91 14.91 23.81
C GLU A 4 1.46 14.91 24.34
N GLU A 5 0.48 15.51 23.65
CA GLU A 5 -0.93 15.49 24.09
C GLU A 5 -1.68 14.24 23.60
N PHE A 6 -1.17 13.55 22.59
CA PHE A 6 -1.85 12.43 21.96
C PHE A 6 -1.62 11.11 22.72
N PHE A 7 -0.37 10.87 23.15
CA PHE A 7 0.07 9.64 23.81
C PHE A 7 0.09 9.78 25.34
N ASN A 8 -0.33 8.72 26.03
CA ASN A 8 -0.45 8.74 27.49
C ASN A 8 0.91 8.55 28.19
N ASN A 9 1.89 7.94 27.51
CA ASN A 9 3.26 7.76 27.97
C ASN A 9 4.20 7.38 26.79
N GLU A 10 5.48 7.20 27.09
CA GLU A 10 6.51 6.83 26.11
C GLU A 10 6.28 5.45 25.47
N ASP A 11 5.79 4.47 26.23
CA ASP A 11 5.52 3.12 25.72
C ASP A 11 4.37 3.13 24.70
N SER A 12 3.32 3.93 24.94
CA SER A 12 2.22 4.13 23.99
C SER A 12 2.71 4.73 22.68
N TYR A 13 3.64 5.69 22.75
CA TYR A 13 4.27 6.26 21.56
C TYR A 13 5.09 5.21 20.80
N ARG A 14 5.91 4.41 21.50
CA ARG A 14 6.72 3.35 20.89
C ARG A 14 5.85 2.26 20.26
N PHE A 15 4.74 1.90 20.92
CA PHE A 15 3.76 0.96 20.40
C PHE A 15 3.14 1.47 19.09
N PHE A 16 2.73 2.74 19.06
CA PHE A 16 2.23 3.39 17.85
C PHE A 16 3.26 3.36 16.71
N GLN A 17 4.51 3.70 16.99
CA GLN A 17 5.59 3.64 16.00
C GLN A 17 5.75 2.22 15.43
N LEU A 18 5.71 1.19 16.28
CA LEU A 18 5.80 -0.21 15.87
C LEU A 18 4.64 -0.61 14.94
N VAL A 19 3.41 -0.28 15.30
CA VAL A 19 2.21 -0.56 14.49
C VAL A 19 2.33 0.13 13.12
N HIS A 20 2.77 1.38 13.08
CA HIS A 20 2.97 2.12 11.84
C HIS A 20 4.13 1.58 10.99
N MET A 21 5.19 1.03 11.60
CA MET A 21 6.24 0.35 10.83
C MET A 21 5.68 -0.84 10.06
N PHE A 22 4.88 -1.69 10.71
CA PHE A 22 4.22 -2.82 10.03
C PHE A 22 3.23 -2.34 8.96
N GLN A 23 2.44 -1.31 9.24
CA GLN A 23 1.53 -0.71 8.26
C GLN A 23 2.27 -0.27 7.00
N ARG A 24 3.38 0.46 7.15
CA ARG A 24 4.20 0.91 6.01
C ARG A 24 4.74 -0.26 5.21
N THR A 25 5.22 -1.31 5.87
CA THR A 25 5.67 -2.53 5.17
C THR A 25 4.55 -3.16 4.36
N VAL A 26 3.34 -3.27 4.92
CA VAL A 26 2.18 -3.79 4.18
C VAL A 26 1.86 -2.89 2.99
N MET A 27 1.75 -1.57 3.19
CA MET A 27 1.44 -0.61 2.12
C MET A 27 2.47 -0.62 1.00
N MET A 28 3.76 -0.79 1.30
CA MET A 28 4.83 -0.91 0.30
C MET A 28 4.61 -2.15 -0.59
N ASN A 29 4.34 -3.30 0.02
CA ASN A 29 4.08 -4.55 -0.70
C ASN A 29 2.72 -4.56 -1.43
N LEU A 30 1.84 -3.62 -1.13
CA LEU A 30 0.58 -3.39 -1.85
C LEU A 30 0.71 -2.38 -3.00
N GLY A 31 1.92 -1.92 -3.31
CA GLY A 31 2.17 -0.94 -4.38
C GLY A 31 1.60 0.46 -4.09
N LEU A 32 1.30 0.77 -2.81
CA LEU A 32 0.76 2.07 -2.40
C LEU A 32 1.82 3.11 -2.13
N MET A 33 3.07 2.66 -2.02
CA MET A 33 4.23 3.52 -1.92
C MET A 33 5.20 3.13 -3.02
N GLU A 34 5.81 4.16 -3.60
CA GLU A 34 6.88 4.02 -4.57
C GLU A 34 8.22 4.07 -3.83
N TYR A 35 9.15 3.22 -4.24
CA TYR A 35 10.51 3.21 -3.73
C TYR A 35 11.48 3.13 -4.91
N GLU A 36 12.35 4.14 -5.01
CA GLU A 36 13.33 4.27 -6.11
C GLU A 36 12.75 4.21 -7.53
N GLY A 37 11.53 4.71 -7.72
CA GLY A 37 10.86 4.73 -9.03
C GLY A 37 9.98 3.51 -9.32
N GLU A 38 9.98 2.51 -8.44
CA GLU A 38 9.28 1.26 -8.64
C GLU A 38 8.21 1.02 -7.56
N ARG A 39 7.15 0.31 -7.96
CA ARG A 39 6.10 -0.16 -7.05
C ARG A 39 6.16 -1.68 -6.96
N PHE A 40 6.08 -2.19 -5.73
CA PHE A 40 6.13 -3.62 -5.45
C PHE A 40 4.72 -4.13 -5.13
N TYR A 41 4.28 -5.18 -5.83
CA TYR A 41 3.02 -5.86 -5.58
C TYR A 41 3.31 -7.29 -5.10
N ASP A 42 3.76 -7.42 -3.86
CA ASP A 42 3.90 -8.73 -3.21
C ASP A 42 2.72 -8.96 -2.24
N LEU A 43 1.65 -9.54 -2.79
CA LEU A 43 0.46 -9.84 -2.02
C LEU A 43 0.71 -10.90 -0.93
N ASN A 44 1.74 -11.74 -1.05
CA ASN A 44 2.04 -12.71 0.00
C ASN A 44 2.69 -12.01 1.21
N GLU A 45 3.69 -11.17 0.97
CA GLU A 45 4.34 -10.38 2.04
C GLU A 45 3.36 -9.39 2.68
N ALA A 46 2.50 -8.74 1.88
CA ALA A 46 1.45 -7.88 2.42
C ALA A 46 0.49 -8.65 3.34
N LYS A 47 0.10 -9.87 2.96
CA LYS A 47 -0.77 -10.73 3.78
C LYS A 47 -0.08 -11.14 5.08
N GLU A 48 1.19 -11.52 5.04
CA GLU A 48 1.94 -11.86 6.25
C GLU A 48 2.06 -10.66 7.20
N GLY A 49 2.30 -9.46 6.68
CA GLY A 49 2.29 -8.24 7.50
C GLY A 49 0.93 -7.97 8.18
N ILE A 50 -0.18 -8.26 7.51
CA ILE A 50 -1.53 -8.18 8.10
C ILE A 50 -1.69 -9.23 9.21
N GLU A 51 -1.25 -10.47 8.99
CA GLU A 51 -1.33 -11.51 10.00
C GLU A 51 -0.45 -11.22 11.22
N LEU A 52 0.71 -10.58 11.04
CA LEU A 52 1.54 -10.07 12.14
C LEU A 52 0.81 -9.02 12.97
N LEU A 53 0.14 -8.05 12.34
CA LEU A 53 -0.68 -7.05 13.05
C LEU A 53 -1.84 -7.71 13.81
N ARG A 54 -2.52 -8.69 13.21
CA ARG A 54 -3.59 -9.46 13.88
C ARG A 54 -3.06 -10.31 15.03
N MET A 55 -1.86 -10.89 14.88
CA MET A 55 -1.19 -11.61 15.94
C MET A 55 -0.87 -10.66 17.11
N LEU A 56 -0.34 -9.48 16.82
CA LEU A 56 -0.06 -8.44 17.82
C LEU A 56 -1.34 -8.10 18.60
N GLN A 57 -2.46 -7.84 17.91
CA GLN A 57 -3.76 -7.55 18.54
C GLN A 57 -4.20 -8.66 19.49
N LYS A 58 -4.05 -9.94 19.09
CA LYS A 58 -4.42 -11.07 19.94
C LYS A 58 -3.51 -11.21 21.15
N LYS A 59 -2.20 -10.97 20.98
CA LYS A 59 -1.19 -11.14 22.04
C LYS A 59 -1.17 -9.98 23.04
N THR A 60 -1.62 -8.80 22.65
CA THR A 60 -1.71 -7.62 23.51
C THR A 60 -3.11 -7.37 24.09
N ALA A 61 -4.07 -8.26 23.82
CA ALA A 61 -5.43 -8.14 24.35
C ALA A 61 -5.44 -8.03 25.88
N GLY A 62 -6.09 -6.97 26.40
CA GLY A 62 -6.14 -6.66 27.83
C GLY A 62 -4.93 -5.88 28.37
N ASN A 63 -3.88 -5.69 27.57
CA ASN A 63 -2.70 -4.88 27.93
C ASN A 63 -2.70 -3.50 27.28
N LEU A 64 -3.62 -3.24 26.34
CA LEU A 64 -3.74 -1.97 25.63
C LEU A 64 -4.82 -1.09 26.25
N ASP A 65 -4.60 0.22 26.27
CA ASP A 65 -5.65 1.17 26.58
C ASP A 65 -6.64 1.35 25.41
N ASP A 66 -7.72 2.11 25.63
CA ASP A 66 -8.76 2.34 24.63
C ASP A 66 -8.24 3.02 23.36
N LYS A 67 -7.24 3.91 23.47
CA LYS A 67 -6.68 4.62 22.33
C LYS A 67 -5.80 3.68 21.52
N GLU A 68 -4.89 2.96 22.17
CA GLU A 68 -4.00 1.97 21.57
C GLU A 68 -4.79 0.87 20.85
N THR A 69 -5.85 0.38 21.48
CA THR A 69 -6.77 -0.62 20.91
C THR A 69 -7.43 -0.10 19.63
N LYS A 70 -7.91 1.15 19.63
CA LYS A 70 -8.54 1.77 18.46
C LYS A 70 -7.55 1.99 17.33
N ILE A 71 -6.34 2.44 17.64
CA ILE A 71 -5.27 2.65 16.65
C ILE A 71 -4.93 1.33 15.97
N LEU A 72 -4.61 0.29 16.74
CA LEU A 72 -4.25 -1.01 16.16
C LEU A 72 -5.38 -1.59 15.31
N SER A 73 -6.63 -1.53 15.81
CA SER A 73 -7.79 -2.04 15.07
C SER A 73 -8.08 -1.24 13.81
N GLY A 74 -7.89 0.09 13.85
CA GLY A 74 -8.02 0.98 12.71
C GLY A 74 -7.00 0.68 11.64
N VAL A 75 -5.71 0.55 12.01
CA VAL A 75 -4.63 0.19 11.09
C VAL A 75 -4.90 -1.17 10.45
N ILE A 76 -5.28 -2.20 11.23
CA ILE A 76 -5.63 -3.52 10.69
C ILE A 76 -6.74 -3.41 9.64
N SER A 77 -7.80 -2.66 9.95
CA SER A 77 -8.94 -2.48 9.04
C SER A 77 -8.52 -1.78 7.75
N GLU A 78 -7.73 -0.72 7.86
CA GLU A 78 -7.20 0.03 6.72
C GLU A 78 -6.38 -0.85 5.78
N VAL A 79 -5.40 -1.59 6.32
CA VAL A 79 -4.54 -2.44 5.49
C VAL A 79 -5.29 -3.63 4.89
N GLN A 80 -6.31 -4.15 5.58
CA GLN A 80 -7.17 -5.20 5.03
C GLN A 80 -8.02 -4.71 3.86
N MET A 81 -8.62 -3.51 3.98
CA MET A 81 -9.36 -2.92 2.87
C MET A 81 -8.42 -2.65 1.68
N ALA A 82 -7.23 -2.11 1.94
CA ALA A 82 -6.22 -1.91 0.92
C ALA A 82 -5.82 -3.23 0.24
N PHE A 83 -5.68 -4.32 1.01
CA PHE A 83 -5.35 -5.63 0.48
C PHE A 83 -6.42 -6.16 -0.47
N VAL A 84 -7.70 -6.02 -0.11
CA VAL A 84 -8.82 -6.47 -0.95
C VAL A 84 -8.82 -5.77 -2.31
N SER A 85 -8.50 -4.48 -2.34
CA SER A 85 -8.43 -3.68 -3.58
C SER A 85 -7.09 -3.78 -4.31
N ALA A 86 -6.12 -4.57 -3.82
CA ALA A 86 -4.78 -4.63 -4.39
C ALA A 86 -4.72 -5.33 -5.76
N PRO A 87 -5.40 -6.47 -6.01
CA PRO A 87 -5.31 -7.17 -7.29
C PRO A 87 -5.79 -6.31 -8.48
N GLU A 88 -6.87 -5.56 -8.30
CA GLU A 88 -7.40 -4.65 -9.34
C GLU A 88 -6.40 -3.54 -9.66
N ARG A 89 -5.76 -2.96 -8.63
CA ARG A 89 -4.74 -1.92 -8.79
C ARG A 89 -3.45 -2.41 -9.44
N GLU A 90 -3.03 -3.63 -9.12
CA GLU A 90 -1.86 -4.26 -9.76
C GLU A 90 -2.07 -4.41 -11.27
N VAL A 91 -3.26 -4.88 -11.68
CA VAL A 91 -3.62 -5.01 -13.10
C VAL A 91 -3.62 -3.65 -13.80
N GLU A 92 -4.23 -2.64 -13.18
CA GLU A 92 -4.27 -1.28 -13.73
C GLU A 92 -2.87 -0.68 -13.88
N TYR A 93 -2.01 -0.84 -12.87
CA TYR A 93 -0.64 -0.37 -12.90
C TYR A 93 0.19 -1.02 -14.02
N ASN A 94 0.11 -2.34 -14.15
CA ASN A 94 0.85 -3.07 -15.19
C ASN A 94 0.38 -2.66 -16.59
N LYS A 95 -0.93 -2.48 -16.81
CA LYS A 95 -1.47 -1.99 -18.07
C LYS A 95 -0.93 -0.60 -18.43
N ASN A 96 -0.94 0.33 -17.48
CA ASN A 96 -0.42 1.68 -17.70
C ASN A 96 1.09 1.67 -17.99
N LYS A 97 1.86 0.85 -17.28
CA LYS A 97 3.30 0.67 -17.50
C LYS A 97 3.59 0.15 -18.92
N GLU A 98 2.82 -0.83 -19.40
CA GLU A 98 2.94 -1.34 -20.77
C GLU A 98 2.58 -0.29 -21.84
N GLU A 99 1.53 0.52 -21.62
CA GLU A 99 1.15 1.60 -22.52
C GLU A 99 2.23 2.68 -22.60
N GLU A 100 2.80 3.09 -21.47
CA GLU A 100 3.92 4.03 -21.42
C GLU A 100 5.15 3.52 -22.16
N GLU A 101 5.48 2.23 -22.01
CA GLU A 101 6.60 1.60 -22.72
C GLU A 101 6.37 1.61 -24.24
N LYS A 102 5.16 1.30 -24.71
CA LYS A 102 4.78 1.38 -26.14
C LYS A 102 4.92 2.79 -26.69
N ILE A 103 4.48 3.80 -25.93
CA ILE A 103 4.62 5.21 -26.31
C ILE A 103 6.11 5.59 -26.42
N LYS A 104 6.94 5.23 -25.44
CA LYS A 104 8.40 5.47 -25.47
C LYS A 104 9.07 4.78 -26.67
N GLN A 105 8.64 3.56 -27.01
CA GLN A 105 9.11 2.85 -28.20
C GLN A 105 8.71 3.56 -29.49
N ALA A 106 7.48 4.05 -29.62
CA ALA A 106 7.04 4.81 -30.79
C ALA A 106 7.86 6.09 -31.02
N PHE A 107 8.29 6.78 -29.95
CA PHE A 107 9.17 7.96 -30.07
C PHE A 107 10.61 7.61 -30.47
N THR A 108 11.11 6.43 -30.11
CA THR A 108 12.48 6.00 -30.43
C THR A 108 12.60 5.24 -31.75
N ASN A 109 11.54 4.54 -32.18
CA ASN A 109 11.44 3.87 -33.47
C ASN A 109 10.04 4.05 -34.09
N PRO A 110 9.80 5.12 -34.89
CA PRO A 110 8.46 5.49 -35.39
C PRO A 110 7.76 4.43 -36.23
N LYS A 111 8.48 3.43 -36.74
CA LYS A 111 7.93 2.36 -37.57
C LYS A 111 7.17 1.28 -36.78
N ASP A 112 7.43 1.15 -35.49
CA ASP A 112 6.84 0.11 -34.63
C ASP A 112 5.72 0.66 -33.72
N GLY A 113 5.40 1.97 -33.83
CA GLY A 113 4.32 2.59 -33.07
C GLY A 113 2.93 2.14 -33.54
N PRO A 114 1.90 2.16 -32.66
CA PRO A 114 0.55 1.86 -33.08
C PRO A 114 0.13 2.85 -34.17
N ALA A 115 -0.29 2.33 -35.34
CA ALA A 115 -0.85 3.17 -36.39
C ALA A 115 -2.14 3.81 -35.85
N GLU A 116 -2.21 5.14 -35.82
CA GLU A 116 -3.49 5.84 -35.63
C GLU A 116 -4.45 5.34 -36.70
N THR A 117 -5.49 4.61 -36.27
CA THR A 117 -6.60 4.32 -37.15
C THR A 117 -7.39 5.61 -37.22
N ILE A 118 -7.22 6.37 -38.31
CA ILE A 118 -8.07 7.51 -38.61
C ILE A 118 -9.49 6.93 -38.70
N LEU A 119 -10.32 7.23 -37.71
CA LEU A 119 -11.75 6.97 -37.82
C LEU A 119 -12.23 7.90 -38.94
N GLU A 120 -12.49 7.33 -40.12
CA GLU A 120 -13.23 8.04 -41.17
C GLU A 120 -14.62 8.31 -40.58
N GLU A 121 -14.84 9.56 -40.17
CA GLU A 121 -16.19 10.06 -39.89
C GLU A 121 -16.96 10.05 -41.21
N GLU A 122 -17.96 9.16 -41.31
CA GLU A 122 -18.94 9.11 -42.40
C GLU A 122 -20.27 9.75 -41.95
#